data_AF-A0A1A0N143-F1
#
_entry.id   AF-A0A1A0N143-F1
#
_cell.length_a   1.000
_cell.length_b   1.000
_cell.length_c   1.000
_cell.angle_alpha   90.00
_cell.angle_beta   90.00
_cell.angle_gamma   90.00
#
_symmetry.space_group_name_H-M   'P 1'
#
loop_
_entity.id
_entity.type
_entity.pdbx_description
1 polymer ?
#
loop_
_entity_poly.entity_id
_entity_poly.type
_entity_poly.pdbx_seq_one_letter_code
_entity_poly.pdbx_strand_id
1 'polypeptide(L)'
;MTTNGALALIADAGLRDEIDRIAAAAGIRVVYAAEPSGRKAWVGAAAVLLDFAAARRCRELGMPRRPAVFLVATDTPGSREFEAALVIGAQEVITLPGQESGLVGVLADAAAGESDGRRGAVVAVIGGRGGGGASVFAIALAQAAGEPERECLLVDVDAWSGGIDLALGAECDAGLRWPDLAEAGGRLSYPALRDALPRRRGVVVLSTGRTGVELRPTALAAVVEAGSRAGATVICDVPRQSSAAAETVLAAADLVVVVAPAEVRACAATRVVADWVTAVNPNVGLVVRGPAPGGLRAVEMATILGLPLLAAMRAESNLDGALERGGLGRSLRSRSPLAVAARRVLTVLGRQPGEAA
;
A
#
# COMPACT_ATOMS: atom_id res chain seq x y z
N MET A 1 29.26 -3.80 -10.02
CA MET A 1 28.31 -3.54 -11.11
C MET A 1 27.29 -4.65 -11.10
N THR A 2 26.26 -4.52 -10.28
CA THR A 2 25.07 -5.38 -10.34
C THR A 2 24.30 -4.98 -11.59
N THR A 3 24.03 -5.96 -12.46
CA THR A 3 23.26 -5.76 -13.68
C THR A 3 21.78 -5.55 -13.33
N ASN A 4 21.36 -4.29 -13.25
CA ASN A 4 19.98 -3.83 -13.10
C ASN A 4 19.19 -4.10 -14.40
N GLY A 5 18.62 -5.29 -14.51
CA GLY A 5 17.85 -5.70 -15.68
C GLY A 5 17.11 -7.01 -15.45
N ALA A 6 16.17 -7.33 -16.34
CA ALA A 6 15.54 -8.63 -16.38
C ALA A 6 16.53 -9.67 -16.91
N LEU A 7 16.62 -10.83 -16.27
CA LEU A 7 17.36 -11.98 -16.80
C LEU A 7 16.40 -12.83 -17.64
N ALA A 8 16.68 -12.99 -18.92
CA ALA A 8 15.89 -13.82 -19.81
C ALA A 8 16.66 -15.09 -20.21
N LEU A 9 16.10 -16.25 -19.88
CA LEU A 9 16.56 -17.56 -20.31
C LEU A 9 15.53 -18.12 -21.30
N ILE A 10 15.57 -17.59 -22.52
CA ILE A 10 14.63 -17.89 -23.61
C ILE A 10 15.44 -18.39 -24.79
N ALA A 11 15.18 -19.59 -25.29
CA ALA A 11 15.91 -20.18 -26.41
C ALA A 11 15.42 -19.65 -27.77
N ASP A 12 14.10 -19.45 -27.91
CA ASP A 12 13.46 -19.01 -29.15
C ASP A 12 13.80 -17.55 -29.49
N ALA A 13 14.40 -17.31 -30.66
CA ALA A 13 14.82 -15.98 -31.08
C ALA A 13 13.64 -15.04 -31.40
N GLY A 14 12.53 -15.56 -31.91
CA GLY A 14 11.33 -14.76 -32.18
C GLY A 14 10.68 -14.26 -30.89
N LEU A 15 10.67 -15.08 -29.84
CA LEU A 15 10.26 -14.64 -28.51
C LEU A 15 11.20 -13.58 -27.93
N ARG A 16 12.51 -13.65 -28.20
CA ARG A 16 13.45 -12.63 -27.74
C ARG A 16 13.12 -11.26 -28.34
N ASP A 17 12.87 -11.19 -29.64
CA ASP A 17 12.52 -9.94 -30.33
C ASP A 17 11.23 -9.33 -29.78
N GLU A 18 10.23 -10.16 -29.44
CA GLU A 18 8.99 -9.71 -28.79
C GLU A 18 9.26 -9.19 -27.37
N ILE A 19 10.02 -9.94 -26.57
CA ILE A 19 10.40 -9.54 -25.22
C ILE A 19 11.20 -8.24 -25.22
N ASP A 20 12.11 -8.04 -26.16
CA ASP A 20 12.90 -6.81 -26.29
C ASP A 20 12.01 -5.60 -26.60
N ARG A 21 11.02 -5.75 -27.49
CA ARG A 21 10.01 -4.70 -27.75
C ARG A 21 9.23 -4.35 -26.48
N ILE A 22 8.76 -5.37 -25.77
CA ILE A 22 7.97 -5.23 -24.54
C ILE A 22 8.81 -4.59 -23.42
N ALA A 23 10.05 -5.03 -23.24
CA ALA A 23 10.95 -4.52 -22.22
C ALA A 23 11.36 -3.07 -22.49
N ALA A 24 11.55 -2.70 -23.75
CA ALA A 24 11.77 -1.31 -24.14
C ALA A 24 10.58 -0.43 -23.76
N ALA A 25 9.34 -0.91 -23.97
CA ALA A 25 8.13 -0.20 -23.54
C ALA A 25 8.02 -0.08 -22.01
N ALA A 26 8.50 -1.09 -21.27
CA ALA A 26 8.56 -1.09 -19.81
C ALA A 26 9.77 -0.33 -19.22
N GLY A 27 10.70 0.15 -20.06
CA GLY A 27 11.90 0.86 -19.62
C GLY A 27 12.95 -0.01 -18.91
N ILE A 28 12.91 -1.34 -19.09
CA ILE A 28 13.83 -2.29 -18.44
C ILE A 28 14.81 -2.90 -19.44
N ARG A 29 16.08 -3.05 -19.05
CA ARG A 29 17.07 -3.75 -19.86
C ARG A 29 16.92 -5.26 -19.68
N VAL A 30 16.90 -6.02 -20.77
CA VAL A 30 16.94 -7.49 -20.73
C VAL A 30 18.36 -7.98 -20.97
N VAL A 31 18.78 -8.97 -20.18
CA VAL A 31 20.03 -9.70 -20.34
C VAL A 31 19.70 -11.14 -20.68
N TYR A 32 20.00 -11.55 -21.90
CA TYR A 32 19.80 -12.93 -22.35
C TYR A 32 20.98 -13.80 -21.96
N ALA A 33 20.70 -14.98 -21.41
CA ALA A 33 21.70 -15.99 -21.13
C ALA A 33 21.15 -17.40 -21.45
N ALA A 34 22.03 -18.36 -21.70
CA ALA A 34 21.63 -19.77 -21.83
C ALA A 34 21.39 -20.42 -20.46
N GLU A 35 22.12 -19.95 -19.45
CA GLU A 35 22.05 -20.39 -18.05
C GLU A 35 22.36 -19.20 -17.12
N PRO A 36 21.87 -19.20 -15.87
CA PRO A 36 22.26 -18.19 -14.90
C PRO A 36 23.76 -18.25 -14.63
N SER A 37 24.47 -17.11 -14.69
CA SER A 37 25.91 -17.03 -14.38
C SER A 37 26.25 -17.38 -12.91
N GLY A 38 25.23 -17.59 -12.08
CA GLY A 38 25.31 -18.02 -10.70
C GLY A 38 24.11 -17.51 -9.89
N ARG A 39 23.98 -17.99 -8.64
CA ARG A 39 22.89 -17.59 -7.74
C ARG A 39 22.82 -16.08 -7.51
N LYS A 40 23.95 -15.36 -7.53
CA LYS A 40 23.98 -13.90 -7.39
C LYS A 40 23.30 -13.17 -8.55
N ALA A 41 23.52 -13.62 -9.79
CA ALA A 41 22.85 -13.04 -10.96
C ALA A 41 21.34 -13.36 -10.93
N TRP A 42 20.98 -14.58 -10.53
CA TRP A 42 19.59 -14.98 -10.36
C TRP A 42 18.85 -14.15 -9.32
N VAL A 43 19.43 -13.95 -8.13
CA VAL A 43 18.81 -13.18 -7.05
C VAL A 43 18.84 -11.66 -7.33
N GLY A 44 19.87 -11.18 -8.03
CA GLY A 44 20.05 -9.76 -8.32
C GLY A 44 19.28 -9.23 -9.52
N ALA A 45 18.70 -10.09 -10.37
CA ALA A 45 17.88 -9.64 -11.50
C ALA A 45 16.62 -8.91 -11.01
N ALA A 46 16.12 -7.92 -11.74
CA ALA A 46 14.86 -7.25 -11.39
C ALA A 46 13.65 -8.19 -11.62
N ALA A 47 13.67 -8.92 -12.74
CA ALA A 47 12.76 -10.02 -13.06
C ALA A 47 13.52 -11.17 -13.71
N VAL A 48 12.95 -12.37 -13.70
CA VAL A 48 13.48 -13.55 -14.40
C VAL A 48 12.42 -14.08 -15.36
N LEU A 49 12.71 -14.10 -16.66
CA LEU A 49 11.87 -14.65 -17.71
C LEU A 49 12.44 -16.00 -18.16
N LEU A 50 11.64 -17.05 -18.12
CA LEU A 50 12.06 -18.41 -18.43
C LEU A 50 11.16 -19.00 -19.51
N ASP A 51 11.72 -19.70 -20.48
CA ASP A 51 10.94 -20.66 -21.24
C ASP A 51 10.80 -21.99 -20.47
N PHE A 52 10.00 -22.91 -20.99
CA PHE A 52 9.78 -24.22 -20.36
C PHE A 52 11.09 -24.99 -20.13
N ALA A 53 12.01 -24.98 -21.09
CA ALA A 53 13.27 -25.72 -20.99
C ALA A 53 14.19 -25.10 -19.93
N ALA A 54 14.26 -23.77 -19.88
CA ALA A 54 15.04 -23.02 -18.92
C ALA A 54 14.50 -23.16 -17.48
N ALA A 55 13.18 -23.21 -17.29
CA ALA A 55 12.58 -23.43 -15.98
C ALA A 55 12.99 -24.79 -15.38
N ARG A 56 12.97 -25.84 -16.20
CA ARG A 56 13.47 -27.17 -15.79
C ARG A 56 14.95 -27.17 -15.46
N ARG A 57 15.77 -26.55 -16.31
CA ARG A 57 17.22 -26.46 -16.10
C ARG A 57 17.57 -25.68 -14.83
N CYS A 58 16.93 -24.53 -14.58
CA CYS A 58 17.15 -23.73 -13.38
C CYS A 58 16.78 -24.48 -12.10
N ARG A 59 15.78 -25.36 -12.19
CA ARG A 59 15.43 -26.26 -11.09
C ARG A 59 16.51 -27.30 -10.83
N GLU A 60 17.01 -27.95 -11.87
CA GLU A 60 18.12 -28.93 -11.78
C GLU A 60 19.39 -28.29 -11.21
N LEU A 61 19.67 -27.04 -11.59
CA LEU A 61 20.77 -26.22 -11.05
C LEU A 61 20.53 -25.71 -9.62
N GLY A 62 19.35 -25.97 -9.03
CA GLY A 62 19.03 -25.59 -7.65
C GLY A 62 18.96 -24.07 -7.43
N MET A 63 18.40 -23.33 -8.40
CA MET A 63 18.16 -21.89 -8.22
C MET A 63 17.13 -21.64 -7.10
N PRO A 64 17.36 -20.64 -6.22
CA PRO A 64 16.45 -20.35 -5.11
C PRO A 64 15.13 -19.73 -5.61
N ARG A 65 14.02 -20.00 -4.91
CA ARG A 65 12.76 -19.30 -5.16
C ARG A 65 12.91 -17.81 -4.85
N ARG A 66 12.29 -16.96 -5.66
CA ARG A 66 12.28 -15.50 -5.52
C ARG A 66 11.01 -14.93 -6.16
N PRO A 67 10.59 -13.71 -5.78
CA PRO A 67 9.53 -13.00 -6.50
C PRO A 67 9.98 -12.63 -7.92
N ALA A 68 9.01 -12.28 -8.77
CA ALA A 68 9.22 -11.83 -10.16
C ALA A 68 9.92 -12.88 -11.06
N VAL A 69 9.51 -14.14 -10.94
CA VAL A 69 9.86 -15.21 -11.89
C VAL A 69 8.64 -15.47 -12.76
N PHE A 70 8.79 -15.41 -14.08
CA PHE A 70 7.70 -15.60 -15.04
C PHE A 70 8.10 -16.65 -16.06
N LEU A 71 7.15 -17.55 -16.35
CA LEU A 71 7.31 -18.51 -17.44
C LEU A 71 6.70 -17.89 -18.71
N VAL A 72 7.44 -17.87 -19.81
CA VAL A 72 6.97 -17.38 -21.12
C VAL A 72 6.78 -18.58 -22.04
N ALA A 73 5.59 -18.69 -22.63
CA ALA A 73 5.21 -19.74 -23.56
C ALA A 73 4.79 -19.14 -24.92
N THR A 74 4.99 -19.88 -26.01
CA THR A 74 4.50 -19.51 -27.35
C THR A 74 3.06 -19.90 -27.60
N ASP A 75 2.59 -20.94 -26.90
CA ASP A 75 1.29 -21.57 -27.07
C ASP A 75 0.56 -21.64 -25.74
N THR A 76 -0.75 -21.93 -25.79
CA THR A 76 -1.57 -22.14 -24.59
C THR A 76 -0.91 -23.19 -23.68
N PRO A 77 -0.55 -22.85 -22.42
CA PRO A 77 0.20 -23.75 -21.55
C PRO A 77 -0.62 -24.98 -21.18
N GLY A 78 0.02 -26.16 -21.27
CA GLY A 78 -0.53 -27.43 -20.81
C GLY A 78 -0.11 -27.75 -19.37
N SER A 79 -0.46 -28.96 -18.91
CA SER A 79 -0.18 -29.39 -17.52
C SER A 79 1.32 -29.37 -17.18
N ARG A 80 2.20 -29.58 -18.16
CA ARG A 80 3.65 -29.64 -17.96
C ARG A 80 4.24 -28.25 -17.68
N GLU A 81 3.80 -27.25 -18.43
CA GLU A 81 4.21 -25.86 -18.26
C GLU A 81 3.76 -25.34 -16.89
N PHE A 82 2.53 -25.65 -16.47
CA PHE A 82 2.04 -25.32 -15.14
C PHE A 82 2.82 -26.02 -14.02
N GLU A 83 3.16 -27.30 -14.18
CA GLU A 83 3.98 -28.02 -13.21
C GLU A 83 5.39 -27.39 -13.09
N ALA A 84 6.03 -27.08 -14.22
CA ALA A 84 7.34 -26.44 -14.25
C ALA A 84 7.29 -25.05 -13.57
N ALA A 85 6.25 -24.26 -13.85
CA ALA A 85 6.00 -22.97 -13.22
C ALA A 85 5.87 -23.11 -11.69
N LEU A 86 5.07 -24.06 -11.21
CA LEU A 86 4.88 -24.29 -9.77
C LEU A 86 6.18 -24.73 -9.07
N VAL A 87 6.93 -25.62 -9.72
CA VAL A 87 8.17 -26.17 -9.14
C VAL A 87 9.25 -25.10 -9.03
N ILE A 88 9.46 -24.29 -10.08
CA ILE A 88 10.42 -23.19 -10.03
C ILE A 88 9.95 -22.01 -9.17
N GLY A 89 8.63 -21.93 -8.90
CA GLY A 89 8.00 -20.84 -8.17
C GLY A 89 7.76 -19.61 -9.06
N ALA A 90 7.40 -19.83 -10.33
CA ALA A 90 6.95 -18.77 -11.21
C ALA A 90 5.62 -18.19 -10.70
N GLN A 91 5.55 -16.87 -10.71
CA GLN A 91 4.39 -16.10 -10.27
C GLN A 91 3.24 -16.21 -11.28
N GLU A 92 3.58 -16.27 -12.57
CA GLU A 92 2.62 -16.33 -13.67
C GLU A 92 3.24 -17.02 -14.89
N VAL A 93 2.38 -17.62 -15.72
CA VAL A 93 2.73 -18.12 -17.06
C VAL A 93 2.11 -17.16 -18.09
N ILE A 94 2.95 -16.57 -18.95
CA ILE A 94 2.59 -15.56 -19.94
C ILE A 94 2.74 -16.15 -21.33
N THR A 95 1.69 -16.08 -22.14
CA THR A 95 1.68 -16.58 -23.52
C THR A 95 1.94 -15.43 -24.49
N LEU A 96 2.94 -15.56 -25.35
CA LEU A 96 3.29 -14.58 -26.39
C LEU A 96 3.31 -15.22 -27.78
N PRO A 97 2.68 -14.61 -28.80
CA PRO A 97 1.90 -13.37 -28.72
C PRO A 97 0.54 -13.55 -28.02
N GLY A 98 -0.06 -12.45 -27.55
CA GLY A 98 -1.43 -12.39 -26.99
C GLY A 98 -1.56 -11.87 -25.55
N GLN A 99 -0.49 -11.90 -24.75
CA GLN A 99 -0.46 -11.36 -23.38
C GLN A 99 0.66 -10.32 -23.16
N GLU A 100 0.98 -9.54 -24.20
CA GLU A 100 2.03 -8.51 -24.19
C GLU A 100 1.83 -7.50 -23.06
N SER A 101 0.59 -7.04 -22.88
CA SER A 101 0.22 -6.09 -21.81
C SER A 101 0.47 -6.67 -20.41
N GLY A 102 0.41 -7.99 -20.25
CA GLY A 102 0.80 -8.66 -19.02
C GLY A 102 2.29 -8.63 -18.78
N LEU A 103 3.08 -8.92 -19.81
CA LEU A 103 4.53 -8.84 -19.69
C LEU A 103 5.03 -7.40 -19.48
N VAL A 104 4.44 -6.40 -20.15
CA VAL A 104 4.76 -4.98 -19.92
C VAL A 104 4.52 -4.63 -18.44
N GLY A 105 3.36 -5.00 -17.89
CA GLY A 105 3.01 -4.68 -16.51
C GLY A 105 3.99 -5.27 -15.51
N VAL A 106 4.27 -6.58 -15.60
CA VAL A 106 5.19 -7.23 -14.66
C VAL A 106 6.63 -6.74 -14.78
N LEU A 107 7.08 -6.37 -16.00
CA LEU A 107 8.40 -5.81 -16.23
C LEU A 107 8.50 -4.36 -15.74
N ALA A 108 7.44 -3.56 -15.90
CA ALA A 108 7.37 -2.21 -15.36
C ALA A 108 7.36 -2.21 -13.82
N ASP A 109 6.61 -3.15 -13.21
CA ASP A 109 6.61 -3.34 -11.76
C ASP A 109 7.99 -3.78 -11.24
N ALA A 110 8.66 -4.69 -11.96
CA ALA A 110 10.01 -5.11 -11.63
C ALA A 110 11.04 -3.97 -11.77
N ALA A 111 10.87 -3.08 -12.77
CA ALA A 111 11.70 -1.89 -12.93
C ALA A 111 11.45 -0.84 -11.83
N ALA A 112 10.21 -0.69 -11.36
CA ALA A 112 9.84 0.24 -10.29
C ALA A 112 10.32 -0.21 -8.90
N GLY A 113 10.60 -1.51 -8.73
CA GLY A 113 11.13 -2.10 -7.49
C GLY A 113 12.53 -1.64 -7.08
N GLU A 114 13.19 -0.77 -7.86
CA GLU A 114 14.53 -0.20 -7.59
C GLU A 114 14.51 1.12 -6.79
N SER A 115 13.37 1.57 -6.26
CA SER A 115 13.34 2.67 -5.28
C SER A 115 13.90 2.19 -3.92
N ASP A 116 15.22 2.11 -3.80
CA ASP A 116 16.02 1.89 -2.57
C ASP A 116 15.61 0.71 -1.66
N GLY A 117 14.90 -0.29 -2.19
CA GLY A 117 14.70 -1.59 -1.54
C GLY A 117 13.78 -1.62 -0.31
N ARG A 118 13.00 -0.57 -0.03
CA ARG A 118 11.94 -0.63 1.00
C ARG A 118 10.58 -0.33 0.39
N ARG A 119 9.67 -1.31 0.48
CA ARG A 119 8.23 -1.06 0.33
C ARG A 119 7.83 0.12 1.20
N GLY A 120 6.95 0.97 0.70
CA GLY A 120 6.32 2.02 1.50
C GLY A 120 5.47 1.40 2.60
N ALA A 121 5.47 2.04 3.77
CA ALA A 121 4.74 1.52 4.92
C ALA A 121 3.23 1.61 4.72
N VAL A 122 2.50 0.61 5.20
CA VAL A 122 1.03 0.60 5.23
C VAL A 122 0.54 0.91 6.64
N VAL A 123 -0.31 1.93 6.79
CA VAL A 123 -0.85 2.37 8.07
C VAL A 123 -2.37 2.35 8.01
N ALA A 124 -3.00 1.58 8.89
CA ALA A 124 -4.44 1.64 9.08
C ALA A 124 -4.76 2.63 10.20
N VAL A 125 -5.71 3.54 9.98
CA VAL A 125 -6.19 4.49 10.99
C VAL A 125 -7.65 4.20 11.28
N ILE A 126 -7.98 3.99 12.54
CA ILE A 126 -9.33 3.59 12.96
C ILE A 126 -9.75 4.36 14.21
N GLY A 127 -11.03 4.69 14.32
CA GLY A 127 -11.55 5.37 15.51
C GLY A 127 -11.84 4.41 16.67
N GLY A 128 -11.47 4.78 17.89
CA GLY A 128 -11.95 4.07 19.08
C GLY A 128 -13.43 4.36 19.40
N ARG A 129 -13.96 5.48 18.90
CA ARG A 129 -15.40 5.81 18.91
C ARG A 129 -15.83 6.59 17.67
N GLY A 130 -17.14 6.64 17.43
CA GLY A 130 -17.72 7.55 16.44
C GLY A 130 -17.39 9.00 16.77
N GLY A 131 -16.95 9.78 15.77
CA GLY A 131 -16.50 11.16 15.96
C GLY A 131 -15.21 11.30 16.77
N GLY A 132 -14.37 10.25 16.85
CA GLY A 132 -13.08 10.30 17.54
C GLY A 132 -12.02 11.15 16.83
N GLY A 133 -12.19 11.37 15.51
CA GLY A 133 -11.26 12.11 14.66
C GLY A 133 -10.29 11.24 13.86
N ALA A 134 -10.64 9.97 13.60
CA ALA A 134 -9.80 9.03 12.85
C ALA A 134 -9.51 9.52 11.42
N SER A 135 -10.54 9.84 10.64
CA SER A 135 -10.39 10.36 9.26
C SER A 135 -9.57 11.65 9.21
N VAL A 136 -9.82 12.57 10.15
CA VAL A 136 -9.04 13.81 10.30
C VAL A 136 -7.57 13.50 10.60
N PHE A 137 -7.31 12.53 11.47
CA PHE A 137 -5.95 12.11 11.79
C PHE A 137 -5.29 11.38 10.62
N ALA A 138 -6.03 10.56 9.86
CA ALA A 138 -5.53 9.90 8.65
C ALA A 138 -5.08 10.93 7.60
N ILE A 139 -5.86 11.99 7.39
CA ILE A 139 -5.48 13.10 6.52
C ILE A 139 -4.23 13.82 7.05
N ALA A 140 -4.18 14.12 8.35
CA ALA A 140 -3.01 14.77 8.95
C ALA A 140 -1.75 13.90 8.84
N LEU A 141 -1.90 12.58 8.98
CA LEU A 141 -0.83 11.61 8.80
C LEU A 141 -0.35 11.57 7.35
N ALA A 142 -1.29 11.59 6.39
CA ALA A 142 -0.97 11.59 4.97
C ALA A 142 -0.26 12.87 4.52
N GLN A 143 -0.73 14.03 4.99
CA GLN A 143 -0.06 15.30 4.71
C GLN A 143 1.32 15.39 5.34
N ALA A 144 1.54 14.74 6.50
CA ALA A 144 2.87 14.67 7.12
C ALA A 144 3.80 13.63 6.46
N ALA A 145 3.25 12.62 5.78
CA ALA A 145 4.01 11.62 5.05
C ALA A 145 4.38 12.08 3.62
N GLY A 146 3.49 12.88 2.99
CA GLY A 146 3.68 13.47 1.67
C GLY A 146 4.64 14.65 1.69
N GLU A 147 5.93 14.38 1.90
CA GLU A 147 7.04 15.32 1.69
C GLU A 147 7.41 15.36 0.19
N PRO A 148 8.12 16.39 -0.32
CA PRO A 148 8.42 16.55 -1.76
C PRO A 148 9.08 15.33 -2.43
N GLU A 149 9.78 14.51 -1.65
CA GLU A 149 10.55 13.35 -2.11
C GLU A 149 9.87 12.00 -1.77
N ARG A 150 8.70 12.01 -1.13
CA ARG A 150 8.00 10.79 -0.70
C ARG A 150 6.55 10.80 -1.14
N GLU A 151 6.18 9.82 -1.94
CA GLU A 151 4.79 9.65 -2.37
C GLU A 151 3.92 9.10 -1.22
N CYS A 152 2.69 9.60 -1.13
CA CYS A 152 1.72 9.17 -0.13
C CYS A 152 0.38 8.88 -0.81
N LEU A 153 -0.19 7.72 -0.50
CA LEU A 153 -1.52 7.31 -0.93
C LEU A 153 -2.47 7.28 0.28
N LEU A 154 -3.53 8.07 0.25
CA LEU A 154 -4.61 8.04 1.23
C LEU A 154 -5.79 7.25 0.65
N VAL A 155 -6.21 6.19 1.31
CA VAL A 155 -7.30 5.31 0.88
C VAL A 155 -8.45 5.39 1.88
N ASP A 156 -9.63 5.76 1.41
CA ASP A 156 -10.87 5.67 2.16
C ASP A 156 -11.42 4.24 2.10
N VAL A 157 -11.55 3.59 3.24
CA VAL A 157 -12.04 2.20 3.37
C VAL A 157 -13.43 2.16 4.00
N ASP A 158 -14.07 3.30 4.22
CA ASP A 158 -15.43 3.38 4.74
C ASP A 158 -16.43 3.68 3.61
N ALA A 159 -17.12 2.62 3.18
CA ALA A 159 -18.16 2.65 2.15
C ALA A 159 -19.29 3.67 2.41
N TRP A 160 -19.42 4.16 3.65
CA TRP A 160 -20.47 5.08 4.09
C TRP A 160 -19.93 6.41 4.62
N SER A 161 -18.65 6.72 4.40
CA SER A 161 -18.01 7.95 4.91
C SER A 161 -18.52 9.24 4.26
N GLY A 162 -19.10 9.14 3.06
CA GLY A 162 -19.37 10.29 2.20
C GLY A 162 -18.10 10.87 1.55
N GLY A 163 -16.98 10.15 1.62
CA GLY A 163 -15.72 10.41 0.95
C GLY A 163 -14.74 11.30 1.72
N ILE A 164 -13.57 10.74 2.06
CA ILE A 164 -12.49 11.44 2.78
C ILE A 164 -11.92 12.64 2.02
N ASP A 165 -12.14 12.71 0.71
CA ASP A 165 -11.72 13.81 -0.14
C ASP A 165 -12.40 15.15 0.24
N LEU A 166 -13.62 15.15 0.80
CA LEU A 166 -14.24 16.37 1.37
C LEU A 166 -13.43 16.92 2.53
N ALA A 167 -13.07 16.04 3.48
CA ALA A 167 -12.28 16.43 4.64
C ALA A 167 -10.85 16.83 4.26
N LEU A 168 -10.32 16.33 3.13
CA LEU A 168 -9.05 16.77 2.55
C LEU A 168 -9.18 18.10 1.77
N GLY A 169 -10.38 18.44 1.31
CA GLY A 169 -10.65 19.58 0.44
C GLY A 169 -10.31 19.33 -1.03
N ALA A 170 -10.40 18.08 -1.49
CA ALA A 170 -10.09 17.61 -2.86
C ALA A 170 -11.35 17.20 -3.65
N GLU A 171 -12.54 17.51 -3.14
CA GLU A 171 -13.83 17.10 -3.70
C GLU A 171 -14.10 17.61 -5.11
N CYS A 172 -13.55 18.77 -5.47
CA CYS A 172 -13.67 19.37 -6.79
C CYS A 172 -12.48 19.03 -7.71
N ASP A 173 -11.49 18.28 -7.23
CA ASP A 173 -10.34 17.90 -8.02
C ASP A 173 -10.71 16.73 -8.94
N ALA A 174 -10.33 16.86 -10.21
CA ALA A 174 -10.53 15.81 -11.21
C ALA A 174 -9.73 14.54 -10.84
N GLY A 175 -10.31 13.39 -11.16
CA GLY A 175 -9.71 12.07 -10.95
C GLY A 175 -10.73 11.08 -10.40
N LEU A 176 -10.37 9.80 -10.48
CA LEU A 176 -11.24 8.67 -10.16
C LEU A 176 -11.50 8.56 -8.65
N ARG A 177 -12.64 7.94 -8.32
CA ARG A 177 -13.03 7.45 -6.99
C ARG A 177 -13.24 5.93 -7.07
N TRP A 178 -13.50 5.30 -5.92
CA TRP A 178 -13.80 3.86 -5.87
C TRP A 178 -14.88 3.39 -6.88
N PRO A 179 -16.03 4.09 -7.03
CA PRO A 179 -17.04 3.72 -8.03
C PRO A 179 -16.47 3.67 -9.46
N ASP A 180 -15.64 4.64 -9.83
CA ASP A 180 -15.10 4.77 -11.18
C ASP A 180 -14.02 3.69 -11.46
N LEU A 181 -13.27 3.26 -10.44
CA LEU A 181 -12.26 2.20 -10.58
C LEU A 181 -12.88 0.83 -10.87
N ALA A 182 -14.09 0.57 -10.39
CA ALA A 182 -14.78 -0.69 -10.67
C ALA A 182 -15.13 -0.83 -12.17
N GLU A 183 -15.39 0.28 -12.85
CA GLU A 183 -15.73 0.35 -14.27
C GLU A 183 -14.48 0.36 -15.17
N ALA A 184 -13.36 0.87 -14.67
CA ALA A 184 -12.13 1.10 -15.45
C ALA A 184 -11.35 -0.17 -15.85
N GLY A 185 -11.65 -1.34 -15.27
CA GLY A 185 -11.14 -2.67 -15.66
C GLY A 185 -9.64 -2.78 -16.01
N GLY A 186 -8.79 -3.31 -15.12
CA GLY A 186 -7.38 -3.58 -15.45
C GLY A 186 -6.50 -3.87 -14.23
N ARG A 187 -5.22 -4.21 -14.46
CA ARG A 187 -4.19 -4.27 -13.40
C ARG A 187 -3.88 -2.85 -12.93
N LEU A 188 -3.90 -2.65 -11.61
CA LEU A 188 -3.69 -1.34 -10.98
C LEU A 188 -2.21 -1.16 -10.65
N SER A 189 -1.42 -0.60 -11.56
CA SER A 189 -0.08 -0.13 -11.21
C SER A 189 -0.18 1.18 -10.43
N TYR A 190 0.75 1.43 -9.50
CA TYR A 190 0.72 2.67 -8.73
C TYR A 190 0.90 3.93 -9.58
N PRO A 191 1.77 3.99 -10.61
CA PRO A 191 1.84 5.15 -11.48
C PRO A 191 0.51 5.47 -12.17
N ALA A 192 -0.21 4.44 -12.64
CA ALA A 192 -1.54 4.62 -13.22
C ALA A 192 -2.55 5.14 -12.19
N LEU A 193 -2.53 4.60 -10.96
CA LEU A 193 -3.35 5.12 -9.86
C LEU A 193 -3.01 6.58 -9.55
N ARG A 194 -1.73 6.92 -9.40
CA ARG A 194 -1.27 8.28 -9.11
C ARG A 194 -1.75 9.28 -10.16
N ASP A 195 -1.71 8.90 -11.43
CA ASP A 195 -2.06 9.78 -12.54
C ASP A 195 -3.59 9.87 -12.74
N ALA A 196 -4.34 8.84 -12.33
CA ALA A 196 -5.79 8.79 -12.45
C ALA A 196 -6.54 9.35 -11.23
N LEU A 197 -5.91 9.36 -10.04
CA LEU A 197 -6.52 9.81 -8.79
C LEU A 197 -6.24 11.29 -8.53
N PRO A 198 -7.10 12.00 -7.79
CA PRO A 198 -6.80 13.36 -7.39
C PRO A 198 -5.56 13.41 -6.51
N ARG A 199 -4.79 14.48 -6.70
CA ARG A 199 -3.62 14.79 -5.89
C ARG A 199 -3.78 16.17 -5.27
N ARG A 200 -3.75 16.22 -3.95
CA ARG A 200 -3.80 17.47 -3.20
C ARG A 200 -2.73 17.47 -2.13
N ARG A 201 -1.86 18.49 -2.16
CA ARG A 201 -0.82 18.74 -1.14
C ARG A 201 0.12 17.54 -0.95
N GLY A 202 0.61 16.98 -2.04
CA GLY A 202 1.52 15.82 -1.99
C GLY A 202 0.83 14.48 -1.70
N VAL A 203 -0.48 14.48 -1.40
CA VAL A 203 -1.26 13.28 -1.13
C VAL A 203 -2.08 12.90 -2.36
N VAL A 204 -1.89 11.68 -2.84
CA VAL A 204 -2.79 11.01 -3.80
C VAL A 204 -3.94 10.41 -3.00
N VAL A 205 -5.19 10.61 -3.40
CA VAL A 205 -6.35 10.15 -2.61
C VAL A 205 -7.28 9.24 -3.42
N LEU A 206 -7.58 8.07 -2.87
CA LEU A 206 -8.67 7.21 -3.35
C LEU A 206 -9.82 7.27 -2.35
N SER A 207 -10.88 8.01 -2.70
CA SER A 207 -12.06 8.22 -1.86
C SER A 207 -13.25 7.39 -2.36
N THR A 208 -14.21 7.09 -1.48
CA THR A 208 -15.48 6.42 -1.82
C THR A 208 -16.43 7.30 -2.64
N GLY A 209 -16.19 8.62 -2.65
CA GLY A 209 -17.03 9.58 -3.37
C GLY A 209 -18.31 9.92 -2.60
N ARG A 210 -19.42 10.16 -3.31
CA ARG A 210 -20.71 10.58 -2.71
C ARG A 210 -21.80 9.51 -2.79
N THR A 211 -21.46 8.35 -3.35
CA THR A 211 -22.35 7.20 -3.46
C THR A 211 -21.79 6.07 -2.61
N GLY A 212 -22.67 5.27 -2.01
CA GLY A 212 -22.23 4.04 -1.34
C GLY A 212 -21.61 3.10 -2.37
N VAL A 213 -20.48 2.50 -2.02
CA VAL A 213 -19.74 1.58 -2.91
C VAL A 213 -19.41 0.29 -2.18
N GLU A 214 -19.52 -0.85 -2.87
CA GLU A 214 -19.04 -2.11 -2.34
C GLU A 214 -17.51 -2.20 -2.50
N LEU A 215 -16.80 -2.17 -1.38
CA LEU A 215 -15.35 -2.32 -1.37
C LEU A 215 -14.98 -3.81 -1.39
N ARG A 216 -14.61 -4.31 -2.56
CA ARG A 216 -14.15 -5.70 -2.71
C ARG A 216 -12.77 -5.87 -2.05
N PRO A 217 -12.59 -6.86 -1.15
CA PRO A 217 -11.31 -7.11 -0.48
C PRO A 217 -10.12 -7.27 -1.43
N THR A 218 -10.31 -7.95 -2.56
CA THR A 218 -9.26 -8.17 -3.56
C THR A 218 -8.84 -6.88 -4.27
N ALA A 219 -9.78 -5.99 -4.57
CA ALA A 219 -9.48 -4.69 -5.19
C ALA A 219 -8.74 -3.77 -4.20
N LEU A 220 -9.17 -3.79 -2.94
CA LEU A 220 -8.52 -3.05 -1.86
C LEU A 220 -7.09 -3.53 -1.61
N ALA A 221 -6.88 -4.86 -1.53
CA ALA A 221 -5.55 -5.44 -1.43
C ALA A 221 -4.64 -5.01 -2.58
N ALA A 222 -5.15 -5.05 -3.83
CA ALA A 222 -4.39 -4.64 -5.01
C ALA A 222 -3.97 -3.17 -4.96
N VAL A 223 -4.85 -2.25 -4.54
CA VAL A 223 -4.50 -0.82 -4.40
C VAL A 223 -3.43 -0.60 -3.33
N VAL A 224 -3.60 -1.21 -2.16
CA VAL A 224 -2.64 -1.09 -1.04
C VAL A 224 -1.28 -1.67 -1.42
N GLU A 225 -1.28 -2.84 -2.05
CA GLU A 225 -0.08 -3.53 -2.51
C GLU A 225 0.64 -2.75 -3.60
N ALA A 226 -0.08 -2.17 -4.57
CA ALA A 226 0.48 -1.33 -5.61
C ALA A 226 1.20 -0.11 -5.02
N GLY A 227 0.53 0.63 -4.12
CA GLY A 227 1.13 1.80 -3.47
C GLY A 227 2.36 1.45 -2.63
N SER A 228 2.24 0.41 -1.79
CA SER A 228 3.35 -0.03 -0.94
C SER A 228 4.54 -0.51 -1.76
N ARG A 229 4.33 -1.30 -2.83
CA ARG A 229 5.42 -1.76 -3.71
C ARG A 229 6.14 -0.64 -4.42
N ALA A 230 5.42 0.42 -4.80
CA ALA A 230 6.00 1.60 -5.42
C ALA A 230 6.77 2.50 -4.45
N GLY A 231 6.87 2.13 -3.16
CA GLY A 231 7.56 2.93 -2.15
C GLY A 231 6.68 4.01 -1.51
N ALA A 232 5.42 4.17 -1.94
CA ALA A 232 4.51 5.15 -1.37
C ALA A 232 4.04 4.73 0.03
N THR A 233 4.01 5.69 0.97
CA THR A 233 3.37 5.43 2.27
C THR A 233 1.86 5.37 2.05
N VAL A 234 1.26 4.22 2.34
CA VAL A 234 -0.17 3.99 2.17
C VAL A 234 -0.86 4.17 3.52
N ILE A 235 -1.79 5.11 3.60
CA ILE A 235 -2.58 5.38 4.79
C ILE A 235 -4.03 5.06 4.47
N CYS A 236 -4.62 4.16 5.23
CA CYS A 236 -5.98 3.72 5.05
C CYS A 236 -6.86 4.24 6.20
N ASP A 237 -7.91 4.98 5.90
CA ASP A 237 -8.94 5.35 6.87
C ASP A 237 -9.99 4.23 6.95
N VAL A 238 -10.04 3.54 8.09
CA VAL A 238 -10.76 2.26 8.24
C VAL A 238 -12.01 2.46 9.11
N PRO A 239 -13.18 1.94 8.68
CA PRO A 239 -14.39 2.01 9.48
C PRO A 239 -14.24 1.18 10.75
N ARG A 240 -15.01 1.55 11.76
CA ARG A 240 -15.02 0.87 13.07
C ARG A 240 -15.82 -0.43 13.09
N GLN A 241 -16.42 -0.78 11.96
CA GLN A 241 -17.23 -1.97 11.79
C GLN A 241 -16.41 -3.04 11.08
N SER A 242 -16.40 -4.25 11.65
CA SER A 242 -15.76 -5.40 11.00
C SER A 242 -16.43 -5.69 9.66
N SER A 243 -15.57 -5.90 8.66
CA SER A 243 -15.91 -6.30 7.30
C SER A 243 -14.67 -6.93 6.67
N ALA A 244 -14.86 -7.74 5.63
CA ALA A 244 -13.74 -8.35 4.92
C ALA A 244 -12.76 -7.30 4.34
N ALA A 245 -13.28 -6.13 3.91
CA ALA A 245 -12.46 -5.03 3.41
C ALA A 245 -11.60 -4.42 4.54
N ALA A 246 -12.21 -4.11 5.69
CA ALA A 246 -11.49 -3.59 6.84
C ALA A 246 -10.41 -4.57 7.32
N GLU A 247 -10.73 -5.85 7.44
CA GLU A 247 -9.78 -6.88 7.90
C GLU A 247 -8.63 -7.11 6.93
N THR A 248 -8.87 -6.97 5.61
CA THR A 248 -7.81 -7.03 4.59
C THR A 248 -6.76 -5.94 4.81
N VAL A 249 -7.20 -4.71 5.08
CA VAL A 249 -6.30 -3.59 5.34
C VAL A 249 -5.61 -3.72 6.70
N LEU A 250 -6.35 -4.11 7.73
CA LEU A 250 -5.80 -4.33 9.07
C LEU A 250 -4.72 -5.40 9.04
N ALA A 251 -4.92 -6.52 8.33
CA ALA A 251 -3.93 -7.58 8.19
C ALA A 251 -2.69 -7.16 7.38
N ALA A 252 -2.86 -6.28 6.40
CA ALA A 252 -1.76 -5.78 5.56
C ALA A 252 -0.93 -4.65 6.21
N ALA A 253 -1.46 -3.98 7.24
CA ALA A 253 -0.83 -2.82 7.85
C ALA A 253 0.46 -3.16 8.62
N ASP A 254 1.49 -2.32 8.46
CA ASP A 254 2.68 -2.32 9.32
C ASP A 254 2.37 -1.75 10.72
N LEU A 255 1.37 -0.86 10.80
CA LEU A 255 0.88 -0.25 12.04
C LEU A 255 -0.62 0.04 11.95
N VAL A 256 -1.37 -0.34 12.97
CA VAL A 256 -2.76 0.08 13.18
C VAL A 256 -2.79 1.18 14.25
N VAL A 257 -3.30 2.34 13.88
CA VAL A 257 -3.44 3.51 14.76
C VAL A 257 -4.89 3.65 15.20
N VAL A 258 -5.14 3.40 16.48
CA VAL A 258 -6.45 3.63 17.10
C VAL A 258 -6.52 5.06 17.62
N VAL A 259 -7.46 5.86 17.13
CA VAL A 259 -7.64 7.27 17.52
C VAL A 259 -8.84 7.41 18.44
N ALA A 260 -8.63 7.89 19.66
CA ALA A 260 -9.70 8.03 20.64
C ALA A 260 -9.58 9.32 21.46
N PRO A 261 -10.70 9.98 21.80
CA PRO A 261 -10.68 11.10 22.75
C PRO A 261 -10.50 10.62 24.18
N ALA A 262 -9.91 11.47 25.03
CA ALA A 262 -9.63 11.21 26.44
C ALA A 262 -10.88 11.26 27.34
N GLU A 263 -11.89 10.47 27.00
CA GLU A 263 -13.18 10.39 27.68
C GLU A 263 -13.39 8.96 28.19
N VAL A 264 -14.01 8.79 29.37
CA VAL A 264 -14.28 7.46 29.94
C VAL A 264 -15.14 6.60 29.00
N ARG A 265 -16.21 7.17 28.43
CA ARG A 265 -17.05 6.47 27.45
C ARG A 265 -16.29 6.09 26.18
N ALA A 266 -15.42 6.98 25.70
CA ALA A 266 -14.57 6.68 24.57
C ALA A 266 -13.59 5.55 24.89
N CYS A 267 -13.00 5.52 26.09
CA CYS A 267 -12.15 4.42 26.54
C CYS A 267 -12.89 3.08 26.54
N ALA A 268 -14.13 3.03 27.04
CA ALA A 268 -14.93 1.81 27.01
C ALA A 268 -15.22 1.34 25.58
N ALA A 269 -15.63 2.25 24.68
CA ALA A 269 -15.86 1.92 23.27
C ALA A 269 -14.57 1.50 22.54
N THR A 270 -13.45 2.17 22.86
CA THR A 270 -12.14 1.91 22.26
C THR A 270 -11.64 0.52 22.60
N ARG A 271 -11.95 0.00 23.80
CA ARG A 271 -11.58 -1.38 24.18
C ARG A 271 -12.15 -2.42 23.22
N VAL A 272 -13.43 -2.29 22.84
CA VAL A 272 -14.07 -3.21 21.89
C VAL A 272 -13.36 -3.18 20.54
N VAL A 273 -13.01 -1.98 20.05
CA VAL A 273 -12.26 -1.82 18.79
C VAL A 273 -10.84 -2.38 18.94
N ALA A 274 -10.15 -2.08 20.04
CA ALA A 274 -8.79 -2.52 20.33
C ALA A 274 -8.67 -4.04 20.36
N ASP A 275 -9.60 -4.73 21.03
CA ASP A 275 -9.63 -6.19 21.12
C ASP A 275 -9.76 -6.82 19.72
N TRP A 276 -10.66 -6.29 18.88
CA TRP A 276 -10.83 -6.75 17.50
C TRP A 276 -9.59 -6.49 16.64
N VAL A 277 -9.07 -5.26 16.62
CA VAL A 277 -7.93 -4.95 15.74
C VAL A 277 -6.65 -5.66 16.17
N THR A 278 -6.46 -5.88 17.48
CA THR A 278 -5.29 -6.61 18.01
C THR A 278 -5.36 -8.10 17.67
N ALA A 279 -6.57 -8.66 17.57
CA ALA A 279 -6.75 -10.04 17.10
C ALA A 279 -6.38 -10.20 15.61
N VAL A 280 -6.48 -9.15 14.80
CA VAL A 280 -6.14 -9.16 13.37
C VAL A 280 -4.68 -8.77 13.14
N ASN A 281 -4.16 -7.79 13.87
CA ASN A 281 -2.80 -7.27 13.71
C ASN A 281 -2.17 -6.99 15.08
N PRO A 282 -0.97 -7.54 15.40
CA PRO A 282 -0.32 -7.30 16.69
C PRO A 282 0.28 -5.90 16.84
N ASN A 283 0.55 -5.19 15.74
CA ASN A 283 1.19 -3.87 15.73
C ASN A 283 0.13 -2.77 15.84
N VAL A 284 -0.47 -2.65 17.02
CA VAL A 284 -1.50 -1.64 17.30
C VAL A 284 -0.96 -0.58 18.24
N GLY A 285 -1.26 0.69 18.00
CA GLY A 285 -0.93 1.77 18.93
C GLY A 285 -2.02 2.83 19.03
N LEU A 286 -2.02 3.55 20.15
CA LEU A 286 -3.07 4.49 20.53
C LEU A 286 -2.63 5.94 20.30
N VAL A 287 -3.49 6.72 19.66
CA VAL A 287 -3.42 8.19 19.63
C VAL A 287 -4.59 8.75 20.44
N VAL A 288 -4.25 9.49 21.50
CA VAL A 288 -5.25 10.08 22.40
C VAL A 288 -5.43 11.57 22.10
N ARG A 289 -6.67 11.98 21.86
CA ARG A 289 -7.06 13.37 21.63
C ARG A 289 -7.71 13.98 22.88
N GLY A 290 -7.22 15.13 23.32
CA GLY A 290 -7.87 15.92 24.36
C GLY A 290 -9.07 16.74 23.85
N PRO A 291 -9.75 17.48 24.74
CA PRO A 291 -9.48 17.58 26.18
C PRO A 291 -9.87 16.29 26.93
N ALA A 292 -9.40 16.17 28.17
CA ALA A 292 -9.76 15.09 29.09
C ALA A 292 -10.75 15.62 30.14
N PRO A 293 -12.05 15.79 29.81
CA PRO A 293 -13.01 16.47 30.68
C PRO A 293 -13.17 15.79 32.05
N GLY A 294 -13.02 14.47 32.10
CA GLY A 294 -13.03 13.69 33.34
C GLY A 294 -11.66 13.44 33.96
N GLY A 295 -10.62 14.15 33.52
CA GLY A 295 -9.25 14.01 34.04
C GLY A 295 -8.51 12.74 33.58
N LEU A 296 -9.12 11.88 32.77
CA LEU A 296 -8.49 10.65 32.25
C LEU A 296 -7.25 10.99 31.40
N ARG A 297 -6.06 10.66 31.91
CA ARG A 297 -4.81 10.95 31.20
C ARG A 297 -4.59 9.94 30.08
N ALA A 298 -3.92 10.37 29.01
CA ALA A 298 -3.63 9.51 27.86
C ALA A 298 -2.86 8.23 28.23
N VAL A 299 -1.93 8.31 29.18
CA VAL A 299 -1.14 7.16 29.67
C VAL A 299 -2.02 6.18 30.47
N GLU A 300 -2.98 6.69 31.26
CA GLU A 300 -3.94 5.84 31.98
C GLU A 300 -4.86 5.13 30.99
N MET A 301 -5.36 5.85 29.99
CA MET A 301 -6.18 5.28 28.93
C MET A 301 -5.42 4.18 28.15
N ALA A 302 -4.17 4.42 27.78
CA ALA A 302 -3.31 3.44 27.14
C ALA A 302 -3.11 2.17 28.00
N THR A 303 -2.90 2.36 29.30
CA THR A 303 -2.77 1.26 30.28
C THR A 303 -4.07 0.45 30.37
N ILE A 304 -5.23 1.12 30.46
CA ILE A 304 -6.54 0.46 30.52
C ILE A 304 -6.81 -0.37 29.26
N LEU A 305 -6.38 0.14 28.11
CA LEU A 305 -6.58 -0.51 26.80
C LEU A 305 -5.51 -1.56 26.47
N GLY A 306 -4.41 -1.63 27.22
CA GLY A 306 -3.29 -2.52 26.89
C GLY A 306 -2.57 -2.15 25.59
N LEU A 307 -2.67 -0.90 25.12
CA LEU A 307 -2.07 -0.44 23.86
C LEU A 307 -0.89 0.51 24.12
N PRO A 308 0.19 0.46 23.32
CA PRO A 308 1.26 1.45 23.40
C PRO A 308 0.74 2.83 22.97
N LEU A 309 1.04 3.85 23.78
CA LEU A 309 0.69 5.24 23.48
C LEU A 309 1.66 5.82 22.43
N LEU A 310 1.19 6.02 21.21
CA LEU A 310 1.99 6.61 20.12
C LEU A 310 2.06 8.13 20.25
N ALA A 311 0.92 8.77 20.53
CA ALA A 311 0.85 10.21 20.72
C ALA A 311 -0.33 10.60 21.60
N ALA A 312 -0.16 11.72 22.31
CA ALA A 312 -1.26 12.46 22.93
C ALA A 312 -1.26 13.88 22.36
N MET A 313 -2.43 14.39 21.97
CA MET A 313 -2.58 15.71 21.36
C MET A 313 -3.74 16.49 21.95
N ARG A 314 -3.67 17.82 21.88
CA ARG A 314 -4.80 18.70 22.17
C ARG A 314 -5.79 18.69 21.00
N ALA A 315 -7.01 19.18 21.24
CA ALA A 315 -7.93 19.48 20.15
C ALA A 315 -7.33 20.55 19.22
N GLU A 316 -7.59 20.43 17.93
CA GLU A 316 -7.20 21.43 16.94
C GLU A 316 -8.17 22.62 16.98
N SER A 317 -7.63 23.84 16.98
CA SER A 317 -8.46 25.05 17.01
C SER A 317 -9.13 25.28 15.65
N ASN A 318 -10.42 25.66 15.65
CA ASN A 318 -11.21 25.96 14.45
C ASN A 318 -11.27 24.83 13.42
N LEU A 319 -11.13 23.58 13.86
CA LEU A 319 -11.17 22.40 12.98
C LEU A 319 -12.47 22.31 12.19
N ASP A 320 -13.62 22.43 12.87
CA ASP A 320 -14.94 22.32 12.24
C ASP A 320 -15.10 23.35 11.11
N GLY A 321 -14.76 24.61 11.41
CA GLY A 321 -14.80 25.66 10.40
C GLY A 321 -13.81 25.45 9.24
N ALA A 322 -12.67 24.80 9.48
CA ALA A 322 -11.75 24.45 8.40
C ALA A 322 -12.34 23.38 7.49
N LEU A 323 -12.93 22.33 8.06
CA LEU A 323 -13.58 21.26 7.32
C LEU A 323 -14.70 21.79 6.41
N GLU A 324 -15.53 22.70 6.92
CA GLU A 324 -16.61 23.35 6.15
C GLU A 324 -16.13 24.31 5.05
N ARG A 325 -14.84 24.70 5.04
CA ARG A 325 -14.29 25.70 4.10
C ARG A 325 -13.19 25.11 3.21
N GLY A 326 -13.39 23.88 2.74
CA GLY A 326 -12.47 23.19 1.84
C GLY A 326 -11.43 22.33 2.56
N GLY A 327 -11.85 21.67 3.64
CA GLY A 327 -11.09 20.61 4.31
C GLY A 327 -9.92 21.07 5.19
N LEU A 328 -9.12 20.10 5.63
CA LEU A 328 -7.84 20.27 6.31
C LEU A 328 -6.81 20.88 5.36
N GLY A 329 -6.98 22.18 5.08
CA GLY A 329 -6.20 22.95 4.13
C GLY A 329 -4.82 23.37 4.64
N ARG A 330 -4.40 24.62 4.33
CA ARG A 330 -3.24 25.30 4.98
C ARG A 330 -3.37 25.43 6.52
N SER A 331 -4.38 24.79 7.14
CA SER A 331 -4.71 24.86 8.55
C SER A 331 -3.79 24.01 9.42
N LEU A 332 -3.21 22.91 8.90
CA LEU A 332 -2.20 22.15 9.63
C LEU A 332 -0.85 22.86 9.55
N ARG A 333 -0.72 23.92 10.34
CA ARG A 333 0.59 24.53 10.61
C ARG A 333 1.52 23.44 11.11
N SER A 334 2.80 23.51 10.76
CA SER A 334 3.78 22.50 11.18
C SER A 334 3.73 22.24 12.70
N ARG A 335 3.43 23.24 13.52
CA ARG A 335 3.33 23.12 14.99
C ARG A 335 1.92 22.82 15.54
N SER A 336 0.94 22.55 14.68
CA SER A 336 -0.42 22.20 15.10
C SER A 336 -0.45 20.87 15.87
N PRO A 337 -1.35 20.70 16.85
CA PRO A 337 -1.50 19.43 17.59
C PRO A 337 -1.61 18.20 16.69
N LEU A 338 -2.41 18.28 15.62
CA LEU A 338 -2.58 17.19 14.66
C LEU A 338 -1.27 16.86 13.93
N ALA A 339 -0.59 17.87 13.36
CA ALA A 339 0.65 17.65 12.61
C ALA A 339 1.80 17.12 13.50
N VAL A 340 1.87 17.58 14.76
CA VAL A 340 2.87 17.08 15.72
C VAL A 340 2.60 15.61 16.07
N ALA A 341 1.35 15.23 16.30
CA ALA A 341 0.99 13.85 16.58
C ALA A 341 1.22 12.92 15.38
N ALA A 342 0.85 13.36 14.17
CA ALA A 342 1.11 12.66 12.93
C ALA A 342 2.61 12.36 12.74
N ARG A 343 3.49 13.37 12.89
CA ARG A 343 4.94 13.15 12.77
C ARG A 343 5.51 12.24 13.84
N ARG A 344 4.95 12.23 15.06
CA ARG A 344 5.35 11.27 16.10
C ARG A 344 5.02 9.84 15.68
N VAL A 345 3.83 9.61 15.13
CA VAL A 345 3.45 8.30 14.57
C VAL A 345 4.38 7.89 13.43
N LEU A 346 4.68 8.79 12.48
CA LEU A 346 5.62 8.51 11.39
C LEU A 346 7.04 8.21 11.89
N THR A 347 7.48 8.83 12.98
CA THR A 347 8.77 8.53 13.60
C THR A 347 8.81 7.11 14.17
N VAL A 348 7.69 6.61 14.71
CA VAL A 348 7.56 5.22 15.18
C VAL A 348 7.59 4.26 13.98
N LEU A 349 6.89 4.57 12.89
CA LEU A 349 6.90 3.79 11.65
C LEU A 349 8.28 3.67 11.01
N GLY A 350 9.07 4.75 11.04
CA GLY A 350 10.45 4.75 10.55
C GLY A 350 11.41 3.88 11.37
N ARG A 351 11.02 3.49 12.59
CA ARG A 351 11.79 2.64 13.52
C ARG A 351 11.20 1.22 13.53
N GLN A 352 11.30 0.48 12.44
CA GLN A 352 10.99 -0.96 12.49
C GLN A 352 12.14 -1.75 13.16
N PRO A 353 11.83 -2.80 13.94
CA PRO A 353 12.81 -3.60 14.67
C PRO A 353 13.72 -4.36 13.69
N GLY A 354 14.94 -3.87 13.54
CA GLY A 354 15.94 -4.39 12.60
C GLY A 354 17.23 -3.55 12.57
N GLU A 355 17.17 -2.29 13.01
CA GLU A 355 18.34 -1.41 13.20
C GLU A 355 18.84 -1.38 14.66
N ALA A 356 18.85 -2.55 15.31
CA ALA A 356 19.69 -2.76 16.49
C ALA A 356 20.65 -3.89 16.14
N ALA A 357 21.78 -3.51 15.54
CA ALA A 357 22.99 -4.31 15.46
C ALA A 357 24.04 -3.70 16.40
#